data_AF-A0A974T1C8-F1
#
_entry.id   AF-A0A974T1C8-F1
#
_cell.length_a   1.000
_cell.length_b   1.000
_cell.length_c   1.000
_cell.angle_alpha   90.00
_cell.angle_beta   90.00
_cell.angle_gamma   90.00
#
_symmetry.space_group_name_H-M   'P 1'
#
loop_
_entity.id
_entity.type
_entity.pdbx_description
1 polymer ?
#
loop_
_entity_poly.entity_id
_entity_poly.type
_entity_poly.pdbx_seq_one_letter_code
_entity_poly.pdbx_strand_id
1 'polypeptide(L)'
;MGASRWARHCATAILGLTALFGASGAGAQGMVKNTYGEWQMRCETPAGATAEQCALVQNVVAEDRPNVTLVIIVLKTADGKSRLLRVVAPLGILLPSGLGLKIDQTDIGRAGFVRCLATGCVAEVVMEDSLINQMKTGQTATFIVFQTPEEGIGIPVSLNGFAAGFDALP
;
A
#
# COMPACT_ATOMS: atom_id res chain seq x y z
N MET A 1 -47.48 52.63 43.01
CA MET A 1 -47.30 51.84 41.78
C MET A 1 -46.53 52.70 40.79
N GLY A 2 -45.22 52.48 40.68
CA GLY A 2 -44.29 53.35 39.94
C GLY A 2 -42.93 52.68 39.89
N ALA A 3 -42.29 52.78 38.73
CA ALA A 3 -41.29 51.86 38.21
C ALA A 3 -39.85 52.01 38.74
N SER A 4 -39.11 50.92 38.56
CA SER A 4 -37.69 50.84 38.20
C SER A 4 -36.61 51.09 39.26
N ARG A 5 -35.74 50.08 39.44
CA ARG A 5 -34.28 50.10 39.19
C ARG A 5 -33.70 48.79 39.72
N TRP A 6 -33.30 47.90 38.81
CA TRP A 6 -31.89 47.66 38.48
C TRP A 6 -31.08 47.14 39.68
N ALA A 7 -30.74 45.85 39.66
CA ALA A 7 -29.42 45.42 39.23
C ALA A 7 -29.16 43.97 39.66
N ARG A 8 -28.82 43.15 38.65
CA ARG A 8 -27.76 42.12 38.64
C ARG A 8 -28.05 40.98 39.63
N HIS A 9 -28.04 39.71 39.23
CA HIS A 9 -26.86 38.88 39.09
C HIS A 9 -27.23 37.71 38.16
N CYS A 10 -26.70 37.70 36.94
CA CYS A 10 -26.62 36.48 36.14
C CYS A 10 -25.37 35.72 36.60
N ALA A 11 -25.54 34.63 37.32
CA ALA A 11 -24.50 33.65 37.56
C ALA A 11 -24.85 32.37 36.79
N THR A 12 -24.51 32.34 35.50
CA THR A 12 -24.55 31.13 34.68
C THR A 12 -23.19 30.44 34.77
N ALA A 13 -23.11 29.40 35.60
CA ALA A 13 -21.98 28.48 35.62
C ALA A 13 -22.22 27.41 34.53
N ILE A 14 -21.54 27.54 33.39
CA ILE A 14 -21.50 26.51 32.34
C ILE A 14 -20.32 25.60 32.67
N LEU A 15 -20.59 24.43 33.25
CA LEU A 15 -19.60 23.36 33.39
C LEU A 15 -19.24 22.83 32.00
N GLY A 16 -17.98 23.05 31.60
CA GLY A 16 -17.42 22.58 30.34
C GLY A 16 -17.29 21.05 30.31
N LEU A 17 -17.94 20.42 29.32
CA LEU A 17 -17.78 19.01 28.98
C LEU A 17 -16.54 18.88 28.09
N THR A 18 -15.40 18.51 28.65
CA THR A 18 -14.19 18.18 27.89
C THR A 18 -14.37 16.85 27.17
N ALA A 19 -14.63 16.91 25.86
CA ALA A 19 -14.62 15.75 24.99
C ALA A 19 -13.18 15.20 24.85
N LEU A 20 -12.94 14.01 25.38
CA LEU A 20 -11.75 13.20 25.10
C LEU A 20 -11.84 12.72 23.64
N PHE A 21 -11.21 13.45 22.72
CA PHE A 21 -10.96 12.94 21.37
C PHE A 21 -9.93 11.81 21.47
N GLY A 22 -10.38 10.57 21.25
CA GLY A 22 -9.51 9.42 21.07
C GLY A 22 -8.64 9.63 19.84
N ALA A 23 -7.32 9.56 20.02
CA ALA A 23 -6.38 9.51 18.92
C ALA A 23 -6.59 8.21 18.15
N SER A 24 -7.20 8.29 16.98
CA SER A 24 -7.25 7.22 15.99
C SER A 24 -5.82 6.83 15.63
N GLY A 25 -5.46 5.55 15.83
CA GLY A 25 -4.15 5.04 15.50
C GLY A 25 -3.80 5.32 14.04
N ALA A 26 -2.77 6.14 13.82
CA ALA A 26 -2.14 6.26 12.53
C ALA A 26 -1.53 4.89 12.20
N GLY A 27 -2.06 4.23 11.17
CA GLY A 27 -1.48 2.98 10.65
C GLY A 27 -0.02 3.25 10.33
N ALA A 28 0.88 2.51 10.97
CA ALA A 28 2.32 2.59 10.72
C ALA A 28 2.59 2.13 9.29
N GLN A 29 2.51 3.05 8.34
CA GLN A 29 3.15 2.90 7.04
C GLN A 29 4.59 3.36 7.25
N GLY A 30 5.55 2.45 7.15
CA GLY A 30 6.98 2.74 7.36
C GLY A 30 7.45 4.06 6.74
N MET A 31 8.41 4.70 7.40
CA MET A 31 8.95 6.00 6.99
C MET A 31 9.63 5.88 5.62
N VAL A 32 9.41 6.87 4.75
CA VAL A 32 10.12 6.94 3.47
C VAL A 32 11.58 7.30 3.75
N LYS A 33 12.49 6.37 3.43
CA LYS A 33 13.94 6.52 3.63
C LYS A 33 14.60 7.08 2.38
N ASN A 34 14.21 6.60 1.21
CA ASN A 34 14.73 7.01 -0.09
C ASN A 34 13.64 6.91 -1.17
N THR A 35 13.83 7.62 -2.28
CA THR A 35 12.99 7.53 -3.48
C THR A 35 13.87 7.29 -4.70
N TYR A 36 13.44 6.37 -5.57
CA TYR A 36 14.11 5.96 -6.80
C TYR A 36 13.10 6.00 -7.94
N GLY A 37 13.09 7.08 -8.71
CA GLY A 37 12.05 7.28 -9.73
C GLY A 37 10.66 7.23 -9.07
N GLU A 38 9.81 6.31 -9.54
CA GLU A 38 8.45 6.09 -9.04
C GLU A 38 8.39 5.22 -7.77
N TRP A 39 9.53 4.65 -7.34
CA TRP A 39 9.59 3.72 -6.23
C TRP A 39 10.06 4.39 -4.94
N GLN A 40 9.37 4.10 -3.83
CA GLN A 40 9.74 4.60 -2.51
C GLN A 40 10.29 3.46 -1.66
N MET A 41 11.52 3.61 -1.15
CA MET A 41 12.02 2.74 -0.10
C MET A 41 11.43 3.19 1.23
N ARG A 42 10.61 2.33 1.82
CA ARG A 42 9.96 2.54 3.11
C ARG A 42 10.49 1.54 4.11
N CYS A 43 10.83 2.03 5.28
CA CYS A 43 11.40 1.20 6.33
C CYS A 43 10.61 1.37 7.62
N GLU A 44 10.48 0.27 8.35
CA GLU A 44 9.85 0.22 9.66
C GLU A 44 10.60 -0.75 10.54
N THR A 45 10.49 -0.56 11.86
CA THR A 45 10.95 -1.55 12.83
C THR A 45 9.73 -2.24 13.41
N PRO A 46 9.37 -3.45 12.94
CA PRO A 46 8.22 -4.17 13.46
C PRO A 46 8.30 -4.37 14.97
N ALA A 47 7.15 -4.44 15.65
CA ALA A 47 7.12 -4.66 17.09
C ALA A 47 7.82 -5.97 17.45
N GLY A 48 8.82 -5.91 18.34
CA GLY A 48 9.62 -7.05 18.74
C GLY A 48 10.77 -7.42 17.79
N ALA A 49 10.94 -6.71 16.67
CA ALA A 49 12.12 -6.86 15.82
C ALA A 49 13.32 -6.08 16.38
N THR A 50 14.51 -6.66 16.26
CA THR A 50 15.79 -6.03 16.63
C THR A 50 16.40 -5.22 15.49
N ALA A 51 15.86 -5.34 14.28
CA ALA A 51 16.35 -4.67 13.09
C ALA A 51 15.20 -4.02 12.31
N GLU A 52 15.52 -2.94 11.61
CA GLU A 52 14.66 -2.28 10.64
C GLU A 52 14.44 -3.20 9.43
N GLN A 53 13.21 -3.27 8.94
CA GLN A 53 12.84 -3.95 7.70
C GLN A 53 12.44 -2.90 6.66
N CYS A 54 13.05 -2.98 5.48
CA CYS A 54 12.77 -2.08 4.37
C CYS A 54 12.06 -2.82 3.23
N ALA A 55 11.20 -2.08 2.53
CA ALA A 55 10.56 -2.52 1.31
C ALA A 55 10.56 -1.39 0.27
N LEU A 56 10.61 -1.78 -1.00
CA LEU A 56 10.39 -0.90 -2.13
C LEU A 56 8.90 -0.90 -2.46
N VAL A 57 8.28 0.27 -2.47
CA VAL A 57 6.83 0.42 -2.57
C VAL A 57 6.46 1.35 -3.70
N GLN A 58 5.46 0.97 -4.49
CA GLN A 58 4.78 1.84 -5.44
C GLN A 58 3.27 1.69 -5.26
N ASN A 59 2.56 2.82 -5.14
CA ASN A 59 1.10 2.86 -5.08
C ASN A 59 0.61 3.33 -6.43
N VAL A 60 -0.32 2.59 -7.04
CA VAL A 60 -0.82 2.89 -8.39
C VAL A 60 -2.33 2.84 -8.39
N VAL A 61 -2.94 3.79 -9.11
CA VAL A 61 -4.38 3.84 -9.36
C VAL A 61 -4.60 3.51 -10.82
N ALA A 62 -5.55 2.64 -11.13
CA ALA A 62 -5.89 2.35 -12.52
C ALA A 62 -6.51 3.59 -13.18
N GLU A 63 -5.98 4.00 -14.33
CA GLU A 63 -6.38 5.24 -15.03
C GLU A 63 -7.88 5.27 -15.34
N ASP A 64 -8.41 4.19 -15.90
CA ASP A 64 -9.82 4.07 -16.28
C ASP A 64 -10.75 3.65 -15.13
N ARG A 65 -10.18 3.32 -13.96
CA ARG A 65 -10.90 2.78 -12.80
C ARG A 65 -10.29 3.35 -11.51
N PRO A 66 -10.60 4.62 -11.15
CA PRO A 66 -9.97 5.29 -10.01
C PRO A 66 -10.21 4.62 -8.64
N ASN A 67 -11.22 3.76 -8.56
CA ASN A 67 -11.51 2.95 -7.37
C ASN A 67 -10.67 1.67 -7.26
N VAL A 68 -9.85 1.37 -8.28
CA VAL A 68 -8.98 0.20 -8.33
C VAL A 68 -7.56 0.66 -8.09
N THR A 69 -7.05 0.38 -6.89
CA THR A 69 -5.71 0.75 -6.47
C THR A 69 -4.87 -0.49 -6.16
N LEU A 70 -3.61 -0.47 -6.57
CA LEU A 70 -2.63 -1.51 -6.24
C LEU A 70 -1.54 -0.92 -5.36
N VAL A 71 -1.09 -1.71 -4.39
CA VAL A 71 0.15 -1.44 -3.65
C VAL A 71 1.13 -2.55 -3.97
N ILE A 72 2.20 -2.19 -4.68
CA ILE A 72 3.26 -3.10 -5.09
C ILE A 72 4.39 -2.96 -4.08
N ILE A 73 4.81 -4.07 -3.49
CA ILE A 73 5.77 -4.12 -2.39
C ILE A 73 6.81 -5.17 -2.73
N VAL A 74 8.07 -4.76 -2.79
CA VAL A 74 9.21 -5.67 -2.97
C VAL A 74 10.10 -5.60 -1.74
N LEU A 75 10.37 -6.74 -1.13
CA LEU A 75 11.17 -6.81 0.09
C LEU A 75 12.12 -8.02 0.08
N LYS A 76 13.19 -7.92 0.86
CA LYS A 76 14.00 -9.07 1.25
C LYS A 76 13.49 -9.58 2.60
N THR A 77 13.43 -10.89 2.78
CA THR A 77 13.07 -11.47 4.08
C THR A 77 14.13 -11.14 5.12
N ALA A 78 13.74 -11.11 6.40
CA ALA A 78 14.67 -10.76 7.49
C ALA A 78 15.89 -11.69 7.60
N ASP A 79 15.77 -12.93 7.11
CA ASP A 79 16.88 -13.89 7.03
C ASP A 79 17.74 -13.72 5.75
N GLY A 80 17.38 -12.79 4.87
CA GLY A 80 18.06 -12.49 3.60
C GLY A 80 17.93 -13.57 2.52
N LYS A 81 17.16 -14.64 2.77
CA LYS A 81 17.14 -15.82 1.88
C LYS A 81 16.18 -15.67 0.69
N SER A 82 15.12 -14.90 0.85
CA SER A 82 14.07 -14.76 -0.14
C SER A 82 13.84 -13.30 -0.49
N ARG A 83 13.57 -13.05 -1.76
CA ARG A 83 13.08 -11.76 -2.25
C ARG A 83 11.61 -11.96 -2.60
N LEU A 84 10.73 -11.12 -2.11
CA LEU A 84 9.30 -11.29 -2.26
C LEU A 84 8.73 -10.14 -3.07
N LEU A 85 7.88 -10.48 -4.04
CA LEU A 85 6.95 -9.55 -4.68
C LEU A 85 5.60 -9.77 -4.03
N ARG A 86 5.13 -8.77 -3.31
CA ARG A 86 3.82 -8.72 -2.69
C ARG A 86 3.00 -7.63 -3.35
N VAL A 87 1.79 -7.97 -3.78
CA VAL A 87 0.84 -7.00 -4.33
C VAL A 87 -0.45 -7.06 -3.53
N VAL A 88 -0.90 -5.89 -3.08
CA VAL A 88 -2.20 -5.72 -2.45
C VAL A 88 -3.16 -5.16 -3.48
N ALA A 89 -4.12 -5.99 -3.88
CA ALA A 89 -5.24 -5.65 -4.74
C ALA A 89 -6.45 -5.21 -3.90
N PRO A 90 -7.39 -4.43 -4.47
CA PRO A 90 -8.56 -3.98 -3.73
C PRO A 90 -9.52 -5.14 -3.48
N LEU A 91 -10.51 -4.92 -2.62
CA LEU A 91 -11.60 -5.88 -2.40
C LEU A 91 -12.56 -5.94 -3.60
N GLY A 92 -13.30 -7.03 -3.73
CA GLY A 92 -14.28 -7.23 -4.80
C GLY A 92 -13.70 -7.80 -6.11
N ILE A 93 -12.48 -8.30 -6.07
CA ILE A 93 -11.83 -9.01 -7.19
C ILE A 93 -12.15 -10.51 -7.19
N LEU A 94 -12.03 -11.14 -8.35
CA LEU A 94 -12.24 -12.56 -8.59
C LEU A 94 -11.00 -13.37 -8.21
N LEU A 95 -11.03 -13.94 -7.00
CA LEU A 95 -9.91 -14.70 -6.43
C LEU A 95 -9.45 -15.91 -7.27
N PRO A 96 -10.35 -16.74 -7.85
CA PRO A 96 -9.93 -17.91 -8.62
C PRO A 96 -9.06 -17.58 -9.83
N SER A 97 -9.23 -16.40 -10.42
CA SER A 97 -8.40 -15.95 -11.53
C SER A 97 -6.99 -15.56 -11.06
N GLY A 98 -6.80 -15.14 -9.82
CA GLY A 98 -5.50 -14.65 -9.33
C GLY A 98 -5.07 -13.33 -10.00
N LEU A 99 -3.88 -12.86 -9.62
CA LEU A 99 -3.25 -11.65 -10.13
C LEU A 99 -2.35 -12.00 -11.32
N GLY A 100 -2.64 -11.46 -12.51
CA GLY A 100 -1.76 -11.57 -13.66
C GLY A 100 -0.62 -10.55 -13.63
N LEU A 101 0.51 -10.90 -14.24
CA LEU A 101 1.65 -10.00 -14.44
C LEU A 101 2.20 -10.14 -15.86
N LYS A 102 2.37 -9.00 -16.53
CA LYS A 102 3.16 -8.86 -17.75
C LYS A 102 4.26 -7.84 -17.50
N ILE A 103 5.45 -8.06 -18.07
CA ILE A 103 6.52 -7.06 -18.09
C ILE A 103 6.75 -6.71 -19.55
N ASP A 104 6.48 -5.44 -19.87
CA ASP A 104 6.38 -4.94 -21.23
C ASP A 104 5.41 -5.83 -22.06
N GLN A 105 5.90 -6.58 -23.05
CA GLN A 105 5.10 -7.50 -23.88
C GLN A 105 5.20 -8.97 -23.43
N THR A 106 6.02 -9.27 -22.42
CA THR A 106 6.25 -10.64 -21.94
C THR A 106 5.22 -11.02 -20.89
N ASP A 107 4.55 -12.15 -21.08
CA ASP A 107 3.67 -12.73 -20.07
C ASP A 107 4.48 -13.51 -19.03
N ILE A 108 4.41 -13.06 -17.77
CA ILE A 108 5.10 -13.68 -16.63
C ILE A 108 4.23 -14.77 -16.01
N GLY A 109 2.91 -14.67 -16.18
CA GLY A 109 1.93 -15.59 -15.61
C GLY A 109 1.12 -14.97 -14.47
N ARG A 110 0.70 -15.81 -13.53
CA ARG A 110 -0.32 -15.45 -12.53
C ARG A 110 0.08 -15.93 -11.14
N ALA A 111 -0.24 -15.12 -10.14
CA ALA A 111 -0.09 -15.44 -8.72
C ALA A 111 -1.46 -15.59 -8.04
N GLY A 112 -1.61 -16.61 -7.22
CA GLY A 112 -2.81 -16.77 -6.39
C GLY A 112 -2.88 -15.73 -5.27
N PHE A 113 -4.09 -15.32 -4.90
CA PHE A 113 -4.30 -14.54 -3.68
C PHE A 113 -4.23 -15.48 -2.47
N VAL A 114 -3.31 -15.18 -1.54
CA VAL A 114 -3.05 -16.04 -0.38
C VAL A 114 -3.88 -15.64 0.84
N ARG A 115 -4.30 -14.38 0.92
CA ARG A 115 -5.16 -13.86 2.01
C ARG A 115 -5.87 -12.58 1.59
N CYS A 116 -7.05 -12.32 2.13
CA CYS A 116 -7.72 -11.02 2.05
C CYS A 116 -7.93 -10.45 3.45
N LEU A 117 -7.62 -9.17 3.61
CA LEU A 117 -7.76 -8.39 4.83
C LEU A 117 -8.66 -7.18 4.54
N ALA A 118 -9.02 -6.43 5.58
CA ALA A 118 -9.77 -5.17 5.41
C ALA A 118 -9.05 -4.16 4.50
N THR A 119 -7.72 -4.26 4.38
CA THR A 119 -6.89 -3.40 3.54
C THR A 119 -6.77 -3.88 2.09
N GLY A 120 -7.23 -5.09 1.76
CA GLY A 120 -7.16 -5.66 0.41
C GLY A 120 -6.76 -7.14 0.36
N CYS A 121 -6.72 -7.68 -0.85
CA CYS A 121 -6.32 -9.06 -1.14
C CYS A 121 -4.85 -9.12 -1.55
N VAL A 122 -4.10 -10.00 -0.89
CA VAL A 122 -2.65 -10.11 -1.04
C VAL A 122 -2.31 -11.28 -1.96
N ALA A 123 -1.60 -10.99 -3.05
CA ALA A 123 -0.84 -11.98 -3.81
C ALA A 123 0.64 -11.82 -3.46
N GLU A 124 1.34 -12.93 -3.27
CA GLU A 124 2.74 -12.93 -2.87
C GLU A 124 3.49 -14.08 -3.54
N VAL A 125 4.64 -13.78 -4.12
CA VAL A 125 5.52 -14.77 -4.74
C VAL A 125 6.96 -14.53 -4.33
N VAL A 126 7.73 -15.61 -4.30
CA VAL A 126 9.20 -15.52 -4.25
C VAL A 126 9.68 -15.10 -5.62
N MET A 127 10.49 -14.05 -5.68
CA MET A 127 11.09 -13.57 -6.91
C MET A 127 12.37 -14.37 -7.20
N GLU A 128 12.34 -15.13 -8.28
CA GLU A 128 13.54 -15.71 -8.86
C GLU A 128 14.39 -14.64 -9.55
N ASP A 129 15.68 -14.92 -9.75
CA ASP A 129 16.61 -13.97 -10.39
C ASP A 129 16.13 -13.57 -11.81
N SER A 130 15.44 -14.48 -12.51
CA SER A 130 14.83 -14.23 -13.82
C SER A 130 13.76 -13.13 -13.77
N LEU A 131 12.88 -13.15 -12.77
CA LEU A 131 11.84 -12.13 -12.58
C LEU A 131 12.45 -10.81 -12.14
N ILE A 132 13.41 -10.85 -11.21
CA ILE A 132 14.13 -9.65 -10.76
C ILE A 132 14.78 -8.97 -11.95
N ASN A 133 15.50 -9.72 -12.79
CA ASN A 133 16.18 -9.17 -13.96
C ASN A 133 15.19 -8.57 -14.95
N GLN A 134 14.07 -9.24 -15.23
CA GLN A 134 13.02 -8.69 -16.10
C GLN A 134 12.46 -7.38 -15.55
N MET A 135 12.19 -7.28 -14.25
CA MET A 135 11.72 -6.02 -13.65
C MET A 135 12.80 -4.93 -13.64
N LYS A 136 14.09 -5.29 -13.54
CA LYS A 136 15.19 -4.33 -13.60
C LYS A 136 15.40 -3.73 -14.98
N THR A 137 15.20 -4.53 -16.03
CA THR A 137 15.45 -4.11 -17.43
C THR A 137 14.19 -3.63 -18.14
N GLY A 138 13.01 -4.02 -17.64
CA GLY A 138 11.73 -3.66 -18.22
C GLY A 138 11.36 -2.20 -17.95
N GLN A 139 10.38 -1.71 -18.70
CA GLN A 139 9.88 -0.33 -18.56
C GLN A 139 8.57 -0.27 -17.79
N THR A 140 7.68 -1.23 -18.01
CA THR A 140 6.35 -1.27 -17.39
C THR A 140 5.99 -2.68 -16.95
N ALA A 141 5.56 -2.82 -15.70
CA ALA A 141 4.91 -4.03 -15.19
C ALA A 141 3.40 -3.82 -15.22
N THR A 142 2.69 -4.55 -16.08
CA THR A 142 1.22 -4.51 -16.15
C THR A 142 0.66 -5.60 -15.25
N PHE A 143 0.10 -5.20 -14.12
CA PHE A 143 -0.64 -6.10 -13.25
C PHE A 143 -2.09 -6.20 -13.70
N ILE A 144 -2.65 -7.41 -13.67
CA ILE A 144 -3.99 -7.65 -14.20
C ILE A 144 -4.85 -8.25 -13.09
N VAL A 145 -5.85 -7.50 -12.65
CA VAL A 145 -6.89 -7.96 -11.72
C VAL A 145 -8.17 -8.25 -12.49
N PHE A 146 -9.03 -9.11 -11.94
CA PHE A 146 -10.27 -9.53 -12.59
C PHE A 146 -11.43 -9.21 -11.65
N GLN A 147 -12.49 -8.57 -12.14
CA GLN A 147 -13.74 -8.41 -11.37
C GLN A 147 -14.75 -9.50 -11.73
N THR A 148 -14.74 -9.91 -13.00
CA THR A 148 -15.48 -11.06 -13.53
C THR A 148 -14.54 -11.90 -14.40
N PRO A 149 -14.90 -13.13 -14.80
CA PRO A 149 -14.05 -13.95 -15.68
C PRO A 149 -13.73 -13.28 -17.03
N GLU A 150 -14.60 -12.40 -17.49
CA GLU A 150 -14.53 -11.73 -18.79
C GLU A 150 -13.87 -10.34 -18.71
N GLU A 151 -13.81 -9.75 -17.51
CA GLU A 151 -13.34 -8.38 -17.28
C GLU A 151 -11.99 -8.37 -16.54
N GLY A 152 -10.90 -8.36 -17.32
CA GLY A 152 -9.54 -8.12 -16.84
C GLY A 152 -9.18 -6.64 -16.92
N ILE A 153 -8.75 -6.07 -15.80
CA ILE A 153 -8.29 -4.68 -15.69
C ILE A 153 -6.77 -4.70 -15.61
N GLY A 154 -6.11 -4.23 -16.67
CA GLY A 154 -4.66 -4.04 -16.71
C GLY A 154 -4.27 -2.71 -16.07
N ILE A 155 -3.29 -2.74 -15.17
CA ILE A 155 -2.85 -1.61 -14.37
C ILE A 155 -1.34 -1.47 -14.60
N PRO A 156 -0.91 -0.51 -15.45
CA PRO A 156 0.50 -0.31 -15.73
C PRO A 156 1.21 0.29 -14.51
N VAL A 157 2.33 -0.30 -14.13
CA VAL A 157 3.19 0.14 -13.05
C VAL A 157 4.56 0.47 -13.63
N SER A 158 5.05 1.68 -13.39
CA SER A 158 6.34 2.12 -13.91
C SER A 158 7.48 1.34 -13.24
N LEU A 159 8.40 0.82 -14.04
CA LEU A 159 9.64 0.22 -13.54
C LEU A 159 10.79 1.23 -13.44
N ASN A 160 10.52 2.51 -13.73
CA ASN A 160 11.52 3.58 -13.58
C ASN A 160 12.01 3.68 -12.13
N GLY A 161 13.31 3.42 -11.93
CA GLY A 161 13.95 3.43 -10.62
C GLY A 161 13.89 2.11 -9.85
N PHE A 162 13.19 1.08 -10.37
CA PHE A 162 13.10 -0.23 -9.72
C PHE A 162 14.48 -0.84 -9.48
N ALA A 163 15.36 -0.85 -10.49
CA ALA A 163 16.67 -1.48 -10.38
C ALA A 163 17.52 -0.86 -9.26
N ALA A 164 17.66 0.47 -9.26
CA ALA A 164 18.40 1.20 -8.24
C ALA A 164 17.78 1.00 -6.84
N GLY A 165 16.46 1.05 -6.74
CA GLY A 165 15.75 0.84 -5.48
C GLY A 165 15.91 -0.56 -4.93
N PHE A 166 15.79 -1.58 -5.79
CA PHE A 166 15.96 -2.98 -5.40
C PHE A 166 17.38 -3.28 -4.94
N ASP A 167 18.39 -2.75 -5.63
CA ASP A 167 19.79 -2.94 -5.28
C ASP A 167 20.18 -2.24 -3.97
N ALA A 168 19.46 -1.18 -3.62
CA ALA A 168 19.64 -0.46 -2.36
C ALA A 168 18.90 -1.09 -1.17
N LEU A 169 18.03 -2.10 -1.37
CA LEU A 169 17.38 -2.79 -0.25
C LEU A 169 18.41 -3.52 0.61
N PRO A 170 18.36 -3.37 1.96
CA PRO A 170 19.27 -4.06 2.88
C PRO A 170 19.06 -5.58 2.87
#